data_AF-A0A518WAB2-F1
#
_entry.id   AF-A0A518WAB2-F1
#
_cell.length_a   1.000
_cell.length_b   1.000
_cell.length_c   1.000
_cell.angle_alpha   90.00
_cell.angle_beta   90.00
_cell.angle_gamma   90.00
#
_symmetry.space_group_name_H-M   'P 1'
#
loop_
_entity.id
_entity.type
_entity.pdbx_description
1 polymer ?
#
loop_
_entity_poly.entity_id
_entity_poly.type
_entity_poly.pdbx_seq_one_letter_code
_entity_poly.pdbx_strand_id
1 'polypeptide(L)'
;MTATIAPGTRVSLRPGEWVTHLGTIGSMYVDLRLVEVAETHPLGLVWVHAHGLDCRWESVACPEPWCIRVAVPPDTLRDAADR
;
A
#
# COMPACT_ATOMS: atom_id res chain seq x y z
N MET A 1 1.67 -12.92 12.33
CA MET A 1 0.81 -11.91 12.97
C MET A 1 0.33 -10.99 11.86
N THR A 2 -0.97 -10.98 11.56
CA THR A 2 -1.54 -10.07 10.57
C THR A 2 -1.70 -8.74 11.29
N ALA A 3 -0.90 -7.73 10.94
CA ALA A 3 -1.09 -6.40 11.48
C ALA A 3 -2.46 -5.90 11.05
N THR A 4 -3.36 -5.64 12.01
CA THR A 4 -4.65 -5.02 11.72
C THR A 4 -4.40 -3.54 11.45
N ILE A 5 -4.26 -3.17 10.18
CA ILE A 5 -4.08 -1.77 9.79
C ILE A 5 -5.44 -1.10 9.72
N ALA A 6 -5.58 0.05 10.37
CA ALA A 6 -6.80 0.84 10.30
C ALA A 6 -7.00 1.36 8.86
N PRO A 7 -8.20 1.21 8.26
CA PRO A 7 -8.51 1.88 7.00
C PRO A 7 -8.21 3.37 7.10
N GLY A 8 -7.56 3.93 6.08
CA GLY A 8 -7.13 5.33 6.11
C GLY A 8 -5.70 5.56 6.59
N THR A 9 -5.00 4.52 7.07
CA THR A 9 -3.59 4.61 7.44
C THR A 9 -2.75 5.15 6.28
N ARG A 10 -1.87 6.11 6.55
CA ARG A 10 -1.03 6.73 5.53
C ARG A 10 0.35 6.08 5.48
N VAL A 11 0.82 5.78 4.29
CA VAL A 11 2.18 5.30 4.04
C VAL A 11 2.88 6.20 3.04
N SER A 12 4.17 6.42 3.27
CA SER A 12 5.06 7.11 2.35
C SER A 12 6.10 6.10 1.88
N LEU A 13 6.13 5.78 0.59
CA LEU A 13 7.00 4.76 0.01
C LEU A 13 8.09 5.42 -0.83
N ARG A 14 9.35 5.03 -0.63
CA ARG A 14 10.48 5.56 -1.41
C ARG A 14 10.73 4.73 -2.67
N PRO A 15 11.47 5.26 -3.66
CA PRO A 15 11.99 4.45 -4.76
C PRO A 15 12.73 3.22 -4.23
N GLY A 16 12.43 2.05 -4.78
CA GLY A 16 13.02 0.77 -4.37
C GLY A 16 12.30 0.04 -3.23
N GLU A 17 11.38 0.70 -2.51
CA GLU A 17 10.72 0.13 -1.32
C GLU A 17 9.35 -0.47 -1.62
N TRP A 18 8.91 -0.48 -2.88
CA TRP A 18 7.61 -1.02 -3.24
C TRP A 18 7.61 -1.61 -4.63
N VAL A 19 6.67 -2.51 -4.89
CA VAL A 19 6.54 -3.21 -6.16
C VAL A 19 5.12 -3.02 -6.68
N THR A 20 4.97 -2.69 -7.96
CA THR A 20 3.66 -2.57 -8.60
C THR A 20 3.02 -3.94 -8.76
N HIS A 21 1.70 -4.01 -8.96
CA HIS A 21 1.02 -5.27 -9.29
C HIS A 21 1.58 -5.99 -10.54
N LEU A 22 2.36 -5.31 -11.38
CA LEU A 22 3.04 -5.88 -12.55
C LEU A 22 4.42 -6.47 -12.23
N GLY A 23 4.85 -6.44 -10.96
CA GLY A 23 6.17 -6.91 -10.54
C GLY A 23 7.30 -5.90 -10.76
N THR A 24 6.99 -4.65 -11.13
CA THR A 24 8.00 -3.61 -11.36
C THR A 24 8.33 -2.91 -10.04
N ILE A 25 9.62 -2.78 -9.72
CA ILE A 25 10.08 -2.00 -8.56
C ILE A 25 9.73 -0.52 -8.80
N GLY A 26 9.08 0.10 -7.82
CA GLY A 26 8.72 1.50 -7.85
C GLY A 26 9.95 2.41 -7.93
N SER A 27 9.96 3.34 -8.88
CA SER A 27 11.07 4.26 -9.13
C SER A 27 10.84 5.67 -8.58
N MET A 28 9.69 5.92 -7.98
CA MET A 28 9.29 7.25 -7.46
C MET A 28 8.80 7.16 -6.02
N TYR A 29 8.80 8.32 -5.35
CA TYR A 29 8.14 8.51 -4.08
C TYR A 29 6.63 8.51 -4.28
N VAL A 30 5.89 7.82 -3.41
CA VAL A 30 4.43 7.85 -3.41
C VAL A 30 3.89 7.94 -1.98
N ASP A 31 2.94 8.84 -1.77
CA ASP A 31 2.15 8.91 -0.54
C ASP A 31 0.77 8.33 -0.80
N LEU A 32 0.37 7.38 0.03
CA LEU A 32 -0.83 6.59 -0.18
C LEU A 32 -1.65 6.47 1.10
N ARG A 33 -2.95 6.36 0.92
CA ARG A 33 -3.90 5.97 1.95
C ARG A 33 -4.25 4.50 1.77
N LEU A 34 -3.92 3.68 2.76
CA LEU A 34 -4.25 2.26 2.78
C LEU A 34 -5.75 2.05 2.93
N VAL A 35 -6.25 1.07 2.18
CA VAL A 35 -7.66 0.65 2.18
C VAL A 35 -7.77 -0.76 2.75
N GLU A 36 -6.93 -1.67 2.25
CA GLU A 36 -6.96 -3.08 2.63
C GLU A 36 -5.55 -3.67 2.57
N VAL A 37 -5.25 -4.53 3.54
CA VAL A 37 -4.06 -5.39 3.53
C VAL A 37 -4.50 -6.75 3.00
N ALA A 38 -3.91 -7.16 1.88
CA ALA A 38 -4.23 -8.40 1.19
C ALA A 38 -3.24 -9.51 1.58
N GLU A 39 -2.88 -10.39 0.65
CA GLU A 39 -2.00 -11.53 0.92
C GLU A 39 -0.50 -11.18 0.96
N THR A 40 0.28 -12.10 1.53
CA THR A 40 1.75 -12.03 1.54
C THR A 40 2.32 -12.34 0.16
N HIS A 41 3.27 -11.51 -0.29
CA HIS A 41 4.04 -11.73 -1.51
C HIS A 41 5.11 -12.81 -1.29
N PRO A 42 5.45 -13.64 -2.29
CA PRO A 42 6.53 -14.65 -2.20
C PRO A 42 7.93 -14.10 -1.83
N LEU A 43 8.12 -12.79 -1.90
CA LEU A 43 9.38 -12.10 -1.56
C LEU A 43 9.39 -11.57 -0.11
N GLY A 44 8.43 -11.98 0.72
CA GLY A 44 8.28 -11.49 2.10
C GLY A 44 7.67 -10.09 2.20
N LEU A 45 7.17 -9.53 1.09
CA LEU A 45 6.38 -8.29 1.07
C LEU A 45 4.91 -8.59 1.37
N VAL A 46 4.09 -7.54 1.52
CA VAL A 46 2.64 -7.66 1.71
C VAL A 46 1.94 -6.85 0.63
N TRP A 47 1.00 -7.47 -0.09
CA TRP A 47 0.13 -6.74 -1.01
C TRP A 47 -0.83 -5.86 -0.23
N VAL A 48 -0.93 -4.61 -0.66
CA VAL A 48 -1.91 -3.67 -0.13
C VAL A 48 -2.69 -3.02 -1.27
N HIS A 49 -3.96 -2.77 -1.00
CA HIS A 49 -4.78 -1.87 -1.78
C HIS A 49 -4.70 -0.49 -1.15
N ALA A 50 -4.37 0.50 -1.96
CA ALA A 50 -4.22 1.85 -1.50
C ALA A 50 -4.74 2.85 -2.53
N HIS A 51 -5.05 4.04 -2.07
CA HIS A 51 -5.41 5.16 -2.92
C HIS A 51 -4.36 6.25 -2.84
N GLY A 52 -4.17 6.99 -3.94
CA GLY A 52 -3.55 8.32 -3.88
C GLY A 52 -4.32 9.23 -2.91
N LEU A 53 -3.62 10.18 -2.29
CA LEU A 53 -4.20 11.04 -1.24
C LEU A 53 -5.37 11.90 -1.72
N ASP A 54 -5.44 12.21 -3.01
CA ASP A 54 -6.53 12.99 -3.61
C ASP A 54 -7.83 12.18 -3.80
N CYS A 55 -7.77 10.86 -3.65
CA CYS A 55 -8.94 9.99 -3.77
C CYS A 55 -9.85 10.12 -2.55
N ARG A 56 -11.15 10.35 -2.78
CA ARG A 56 -12.16 10.40 -1.71
C ARG A 56 -12.91 9.08 -1.48
N TRP A 57 -12.65 8.07 -2.30
CA TRP A 57 -13.33 6.77 -2.19
C TRP A 57 -12.78 5.95 -1.02
N GLU A 58 -13.65 5.25 -0.30
CA GLU A 58 -13.27 4.47 0.89
C GLU A 58 -13.10 2.97 0.61
N SER A 59 -13.43 2.52 -0.60
CA SER A 59 -13.49 1.11 -0.99
C SER A 59 -12.48 0.77 -2.08
N VAL A 60 -11.99 -0.49 -2.04
CA VAL A 60 -11.12 -1.08 -3.06
C VAL A 60 -11.74 -1.12 -4.46
N ALA A 61 -13.08 -1.05 -4.55
CA ALA A 61 -13.81 -1.00 -5.82
C ALA A 61 -13.80 0.39 -6.50
N CYS A 62 -12.87 1.27 -6.11
CA CYS A 62 -12.68 2.56 -6.77
C CYS A 62 -12.26 2.34 -8.24
N PRO A 63 -13.02 2.88 -9.22
CA PRO A 63 -12.72 2.68 -10.64
C PRO A 63 -11.54 3.53 -11.12
N GLU A 64 -11.05 4.43 -10.28
CA GLU A 64 -10.04 5.40 -10.64
C GLU A 64 -8.64 4.76 -10.73
N PRO A 65 -7.81 5.21 -11.69
CA PRO A 65 -6.50 4.60 -11.95
C PRO A 65 -5.49 4.80 -10.80
N TRP A 66 -5.76 5.71 -9.87
CA TRP A 66 -4.96 5.92 -8.65
C TRP A 66 -5.36 5.02 -7.49
N CYS A 67 -6.34 4.13 -7.67
CA CYS A 67 -6.52 2.95 -6.83
C CYS A 67 -5.46 1.92 -7.24
N ILE A 68 -4.42 1.77 -6.43
CA ILE A 68 -3.27 0.96 -6.78
C ILE A 68 -3.12 -0.23 -5.84
N ARG A 69 -2.77 -1.37 -6.44
CA ARG A 69 -2.28 -2.54 -5.73
C ARG A 69 -0.76 -2.54 -5.77
N VAL A 70 -0.12 -2.48 -4.61
CA VAL A 70 1.34 -2.44 -4.46
C VAL A 70 1.79 -3.41 -3.37
N ALA A 71 2.96 -4.00 -3.52
CA ALA A 71 3.58 -4.82 -2.48
C ALA A 71 4.60 -3.96 -1.73
N VAL A 72 4.54 -3.98 -0.41
CA VAL A 72 5.39 -3.18 0.48
C VAL A 72 6.01 -4.03 1.59
N PRO A 73 7.12 -3.61 2.20
CA PRO A 73 7.70 -4.28 3.35
C PRO A 73 6.71 -4.32 4.54
N PRO A 74 6.65 -5.43 5.30
CA PRO A 74 5.84 -5.50 6.52
C PRO A 74 6.21 -4.44 7.56
N ASP A 75 7.49 -4.07 7.64
CA ASP A 75 7.96 -3.04 8.59
C ASP A 75 7.36 -1.66 8.26
N THR A 76 7.22 -1.31 6.97
CA THR A 76 6.56 -0.07 6.54
C THR A 76 5.12 0.01 7.04
N LEU A 77 4.42 -1.14 7.04
CA LEU A 77 3.05 -1.24 7.51
C LEU A 77 2.96 -1.12 9.04
N ARG A 78 3.90 -1.73 9.77
CA ARG A 78 3.99 -1.59 11.23
C ARG A 78 4.28 -0.14 11.63
N ASP A 79 5.29 0.46 11.03
CA ASP A 79 5.68 1.84 11.30
C ASP A 79 4.56 2.85 11.00
N ALA A 80 3.67 2.53 10.06
CA ALA A 80 2.51 3.36 9.75
C ALA A 80 1.34 3.14 10.72
N ALA A 81 1.19 1.93 11.28
CA ALA A 81 0.16 1.63 12.28
C ALA A 81 0.48 2.24 13.66
N ASP A 82 1.75 2.50 13.96
CA ASP A 82 2.23 3.07 15.22
C ASP A 82 2.23 4.63 15.25
N ARG A 83 1.75 5.29 14.19
CA ARG A 83 1.68 6.76 14.06
C ARG A 83 0.29 7.31 14.31
#